data_AF-A0A5R9CSZ7-F1
#
_entry.id   AF-A0A5R9CSZ7-F1
#
_cell.length_a   1.000
_cell.length_b   1.000
_cell.length_c   1.000
_cell.angle_alpha   90.00
_cell.angle_beta   90.00
_cell.angle_gamma   90.00
#
_symmetry.space_group_name_H-M   'P 1'
#
loop_
_entity.id
_entity.type
_entity.pdbx_description
1 polymer ?
#
loop_
_entity_poly.entity_id
_entity_poly.type
_entity_poly.pdbx_seq_one_letter_code
_entity_poly.pdbx_strand_id
1 'polypeptide(L)'
;SDKFNLTDRSHFFTQWVKKAAAQIINLIGSAASFYFFRDYLGLSLIFKNKYWMLAFLFAIVFSVTTAFNQSTMVYFAQYVLHDKNLVGIMNVLYYVPTILGFFVSVKLYDRFGKTKMMVIGALISIVGYAMPILMPNSVIYNEIAQAVKGLGQAPLLGALWALFPDTIEYGHWKTGHRIEGLLYSGGSLGQKLGLGIGTATVGWVLGIGHYNGALANQPLSAIHAIYWIFIYLPVIAFVIQLIILHFYKIDEIYPQIMTDLKNHKFADGADK
;
A
#
# COMPACT_ATOMS: atom_id res chain seq x y z
N SER A 1 -0.44 -3.58 -80.81
CA SER A 1 0.42 -4.52 -80.06
C SER A 1 1.14 -3.74 -78.98
N ASP A 2 0.59 -3.66 -77.78
CA ASP A 2 1.33 -3.19 -76.62
C ASP A 2 0.99 -4.08 -75.43
N LYS A 3 1.91 -5.01 -75.15
CA LYS A 3 1.91 -5.81 -73.92
C LYS A 3 2.19 -4.85 -72.77
N PHE A 4 1.15 -4.24 -72.22
CA PHE A 4 1.24 -3.46 -70.99
C PHE A 4 1.62 -4.41 -69.84
N ASN A 5 2.89 -4.36 -69.46
CA ASN A 5 3.58 -5.30 -68.58
C ASN A 5 2.88 -5.44 -67.22
N LEU A 6 2.35 -6.64 -66.94
CA LEU A 6 1.82 -7.04 -65.63
C LEU A 6 2.88 -7.00 -64.51
N THR A 7 4.17 -7.00 -64.87
CA THR A 7 5.33 -6.87 -63.98
C THR A 7 5.49 -5.49 -63.34
N ASP A 8 4.94 -4.42 -63.95
CA ASP A 8 5.09 -3.05 -63.43
C ASP A 8 4.10 -2.77 -62.27
N ARG A 9 2.90 -3.36 -62.36
CA ARG A 9 1.88 -3.24 -61.30
C ARG A 9 2.26 -3.96 -60.01
N SER A 10 2.94 -5.10 -60.09
CA SER A 10 3.40 -5.83 -58.89
C SER A 10 4.54 -5.10 -58.17
N HIS A 11 5.43 -4.43 -58.93
CA HIS A 11 6.48 -3.59 -58.38
C HIS A 11 5.91 -2.31 -57.72
N PHE A 12 4.93 -1.65 -58.34
CA PHE A 12 4.22 -0.53 -57.74
C PHE A 12 3.47 -0.92 -56.46
N PHE A 13 2.80 -2.07 -56.47
CA PHE A 13 2.07 -2.57 -55.30
C PHE A 13 3.01 -2.90 -54.14
N THR A 14 4.15 -3.55 -54.40
CA THR A 14 5.15 -3.85 -53.36
C THR A 14 5.83 -2.60 -52.81
N GLN A 15 6.11 -1.59 -53.64
CA GLN A 15 6.60 -0.27 -53.20
C GLN A 15 5.57 0.45 -52.30
N TRP A 16 4.29 0.41 -52.68
CA TRP A 16 3.21 1.01 -51.92
C TRP A 16 3.02 0.33 -50.55
N VAL A 17 3.04 -1.01 -50.51
CA VAL A 17 2.98 -1.78 -49.25
C VAL A 17 4.17 -1.46 -48.34
N LYS A 18 5.39 -1.38 -48.89
CA LYS A 18 6.58 -1.01 -48.10
C LYS A 18 6.49 0.39 -47.51
N LYS A 19 5.99 1.37 -48.28
CA LYS A 19 5.78 2.74 -47.78
C LYS A 19 4.70 2.78 -46.70
N ALA A 20 3.57 2.09 -46.90
CA ALA A 20 2.50 2.01 -45.91
C ALA A 20 2.98 1.34 -44.61
N ALA A 21 3.73 0.23 -44.71
CA ALA A 21 4.32 -0.43 -43.56
C ALA A 21 5.32 0.47 -42.80
N ALA A 22 6.19 1.19 -43.51
CA ALA A 22 7.12 2.15 -42.90
C ALA A 22 6.38 3.30 -42.20
N GLN A 23 5.29 3.78 -42.78
CA GLN A 23 4.46 4.83 -42.17
C GLN A 23 3.77 4.35 -40.89
N ILE A 24 3.23 3.12 -40.90
CA ILE A 24 2.63 2.48 -39.72
C ILE A 24 3.70 2.26 -38.63
N ILE A 25 4.90 1.79 -38.98
CA ILE A 25 6.01 1.62 -38.03
C ILE A 25 6.42 2.96 -37.41
N ASN A 26 6.50 4.03 -38.20
CA ASN A 26 6.81 5.37 -37.70
C ASN A 26 5.68 5.96 -36.85
N LEU A 27 4.41 5.69 -37.18
CA LEU A 27 3.26 6.06 -36.36
C LEU A 27 3.24 5.33 -35.03
N ILE A 28 3.54 4.02 -35.03
CA ILE A 28 3.66 3.22 -33.81
C ILE A 28 4.86 3.69 -32.99
N GLY A 29 6.01 3.97 -33.62
CA GLY A 29 7.21 4.45 -32.95
C GLY A 29 7.05 5.85 -32.34
N SER A 30 6.39 6.78 -33.06
CA SER A 30 6.09 8.11 -32.55
C SER A 30 5.03 8.09 -31.45
N ALA A 31 4.01 7.25 -31.57
CA ALA A 31 3.04 7.02 -30.51
C ALA A 31 3.71 6.40 -29.28
N ALA A 32 4.52 5.34 -29.43
CA ALA A 32 5.24 4.72 -28.34
C ALA A 32 6.22 5.69 -27.66
N SER A 33 6.94 6.51 -28.43
CA SER A 33 7.80 7.57 -27.91
C SER A 33 6.98 8.64 -27.16
N PHE A 34 5.83 9.04 -27.69
CA PHE A 34 4.92 9.99 -27.03
C PHE A 34 4.33 9.43 -25.73
N TYR A 35 3.88 8.17 -25.72
CA TYR A 35 3.41 7.49 -24.50
C TYR A 35 4.55 7.33 -23.49
N PHE A 36 5.73 6.92 -23.92
CA PHE A 36 6.91 6.80 -23.06
C PHE A 36 7.33 8.15 -22.47
N PHE A 37 7.33 9.22 -23.26
CA PHE A 37 7.66 10.57 -22.80
C PHE A 37 6.58 11.13 -21.86
N ARG A 38 5.29 10.87 -22.14
CA ARG A 38 4.17 11.19 -21.25
C ARG A 38 4.26 10.44 -19.92
N ASP A 39 4.62 9.16 -19.95
CA ASP A 39 4.75 8.33 -18.75
C ASP A 39 6.01 8.73 -17.95
N TYR A 40 7.10 9.13 -18.61
CA TYR A 40 8.31 9.66 -17.96
C TYR A 40 8.06 11.03 -17.31
N LEU A 41 7.37 11.94 -18.00
CA LEU A 41 6.88 13.21 -17.44
C LEU A 41 5.94 12.95 -16.26
N GLY A 42 4.99 12.02 -16.41
CA GLY A 42 4.04 11.62 -15.38
C GLY A 42 4.72 11.08 -14.12
N LEU A 43 5.73 10.23 -14.26
CA LEU A 43 6.56 9.74 -13.15
C LEU A 43 7.25 10.88 -12.42
N SER A 44 7.89 11.80 -13.14
CA SER A 44 8.60 12.95 -12.53
C SER A 44 7.65 13.89 -11.77
N LEU A 45 6.41 14.05 -12.26
CA LEU A 45 5.37 14.86 -11.62
C LEU A 45 4.84 14.21 -10.33
N ILE A 46 4.75 12.89 -10.32
CA ILE A 46 4.31 12.12 -9.14
C ILE A 46 5.33 12.22 -8.00
N PHE A 47 6.62 12.05 -8.29
CA PHE A 47 7.67 12.16 -7.26
C PHE A 47 7.80 13.57 -6.67
N LYS A 48 7.34 14.61 -7.39
CA LYS A 48 7.25 15.98 -6.86
C LYS A 48 6.06 16.20 -5.93
N ASN A 49 5.06 15.31 -5.93
CA ASN A 49 3.90 15.40 -5.05
C ASN A 49 4.25 14.81 -3.67
N LYS A 50 4.57 15.71 -2.73
CA LYS A 50 4.91 15.34 -1.34
C LYS A 50 3.86 14.45 -0.67
N TYR A 51 2.57 14.70 -0.90
CA TYR A 51 1.50 13.95 -0.25
C TYR A 51 1.34 12.56 -0.87
N TRP A 52 1.54 12.43 -2.18
CA TRP A 52 1.58 11.11 -2.81
C TRP A 52 2.74 10.27 -2.29
N MET A 53 3.93 10.85 -2.14
CA MET A 53 5.08 10.12 -1.59
C MET A 53 4.84 9.67 -0.14
N LEU A 54 4.20 10.52 0.67
CA LEU A 54 3.79 10.15 2.03
C LEU A 54 2.73 9.04 2.03
N ALA A 55 1.72 9.09 1.16
CA ALA A 55 0.71 8.04 1.02
C ALA A 55 1.33 6.72 0.52
N PHE A 56 2.29 6.78 -0.39
CA PHE A 56 3.04 5.62 -0.88
C PHE A 56 3.89 4.99 0.23
N LEU A 57 4.64 5.79 0.99
CA LEU A 57 5.38 5.32 2.16
C LEU A 57 4.45 4.71 3.21
N PHE A 58 3.32 5.36 3.48
CA PHE A 58 2.31 4.84 4.39
C PHE A 58 1.78 3.47 3.92
N ALA A 59 1.49 3.30 2.63
CA ALA A 59 1.04 2.03 2.06
C ALA A 59 2.06 0.90 2.23
N ILE A 60 3.35 1.21 2.08
CA ILE A 60 4.44 0.25 2.35
C ILE A 60 4.40 -0.18 3.82
N VAL A 61 4.45 0.78 4.75
CA VAL A 61 4.52 0.47 6.19
C VAL A 61 3.25 -0.21 6.68
N PHE A 62 2.07 0.16 6.17
CA PHE A 62 0.80 -0.53 6.43
C PHE A 62 0.87 -2.01 6.01
N SER A 63 1.43 -2.26 4.84
CA SER A 63 1.57 -3.62 4.31
C SER A 63 2.59 -4.44 5.08
N VAL A 64 3.67 -3.81 5.54
CA VAL A 64 4.64 -4.40 6.48
C VAL A 64 3.94 -4.84 7.77
N THR A 65 3.12 -3.98 8.40
CA THR A 65 2.37 -4.36 9.61
C THR A 65 1.39 -5.51 9.37
N THR A 66 0.78 -5.56 8.18
CA THR A 66 -0.12 -6.64 7.79
C THR A 66 0.63 -7.96 7.61
N ALA A 67 1.83 -7.93 7.04
CA ALA A 67 2.69 -9.11 6.92
C ALA A 67 3.12 -9.63 8.31
N PHE A 68 3.53 -8.73 9.23
CA PHE A 68 3.89 -9.14 10.59
C PHE A 68 2.72 -9.79 11.33
N ASN A 69 1.51 -9.24 11.21
CA ASN A 69 0.34 -9.85 11.82
C ASN A 69 0.13 -11.29 11.33
N GLN A 70 0.14 -11.49 10.00
CA GLN A 70 -0.08 -12.80 9.39
C GLN A 70 1.01 -13.81 9.74
N SER A 71 2.28 -13.43 9.62
CA SER A 71 3.38 -14.35 9.93
C SER A 71 3.41 -14.70 11.41
N THR A 72 3.33 -13.68 12.27
CA THR A 72 3.60 -13.93 13.69
C THR A 72 2.47 -14.63 14.41
N MET A 73 1.23 -14.48 13.96
CA MET A 73 0.09 -15.23 14.50
C MET A 73 0.29 -16.74 14.36
N VAL A 74 0.84 -17.22 13.24
CA VAL A 74 1.11 -18.65 13.02
C VAL A 74 2.19 -19.16 13.97
N TYR A 75 3.29 -18.43 14.11
CA TYR A 75 4.37 -18.80 15.04
C TYR A 75 3.91 -18.74 16.50
N PHE A 76 3.14 -17.73 16.87
CA PHE A 76 2.66 -17.55 18.24
C PHE A 76 1.68 -18.67 18.65
N ALA A 77 0.72 -19.02 17.80
CA ALA A 77 -0.21 -20.11 18.07
C ALA A 77 0.52 -21.47 18.19
N GLN A 78 1.49 -21.73 17.30
CA GLN A 78 2.24 -22.98 17.30
C GLN A 78 3.18 -23.12 18.50
N TYR A 79 3.92 -22.07 18.85
CA TYR A 79 5.05 -22.16 19.79
C TYR A 79 4.77 -21.60 21.18
N VAL A 80 3.80 -20.70 21.32
CA VAL A 80 3.45 -20.10 22.63
C VAL A 80 2.16 -20.71 23.17
N LEU A 81 1.16 -20.90 22.32
CA LEU A 81 -0.13 -21.49 22.74
C LEU A 81 -0.16 -23.02 22.59
N HIS A 82 0.87 -23.63 21.98
CA HIS A 82 1.00 -25.06 21.73
C HIS A 82 -0.19 -25.69 20.98
N ASP A 83 -1.02 -24.89 20.30
CA ASP A 83 -2.17 -25.36 19.52
C ASP A 83 -2.28 -24.61 18.20
N LYS A 84 -2.05 -25.33 17.09
CA LYS A 84 -2.14 -24.79 15.74
C LYS A 84 -3.59 -24.49 15.31
N ASN A 85 -4.58 -25.12 15.94
CA ASN A 85 -5.99 -24.92 15.58
C ASN A 85 -6.50 -23.54 16.01
N LEU A 86 -5.84 -22.91 16.99
CA LEU A 86 -6.17 -21.55 17.45
C LEU A 86 -5.95 -20.48 16.36
N VAL A 87 -5.08 -20.73 15.37
CA VAL A 87 -4.84 -19.81 14.25
C VAL A 87 -6.15 -19.42 13.54
N GLY A 88 -7.09 -20.36 13.39
CA GLY A 88 -8.39 -20.08 12.79
C GLY A 88 -9.23 -19.13 13.64
N ILE A 89 -9.31 -19.38 14.94
CA ILE A 89 -10.08 -18.56 15.89
C ILE A 89 -9.48 -17.16 16.01
N MET A 90 -8.15 -17.07 16.14
CA MET A 90 -7.41 -15.80 16.19
C MET A 90 -7.63 -14.95 14.93
N ASN A 91 -7.71 -15.56 13.75
CA ASN A 91 -8.04 -14.87 12.50
C ASN A 91 -9.45 -14.27 12.55
N VAL A 92 -10.43 -15.07 12.97
CA VAL A 92 -11.83 -14.61 13.08
C VAL A 92 -11.90 -13.44 14.06
N LEU A 93 -11.25 -13.55 15.21
CA LEU A 93 -11.23 -12.51 16.24
C LEU A 93 -10.42 -11.26 15.84
N TYR A 94 -9.52 -11.35 14.88
CA TYR A 94 -8.86 -10.17 14.31
C TYR A 94 -9.70 -9.53 13.20
N TYR A 95 -10.16 -10.31 12.21
CA TYR A 95 -10.82 -9.78 11.02
C TYR A 95 -12.27 -9.36 11.27
N VAL A 96 -13.04 -10.06 12.11
CA VAL A 96 -14.43 -9.68 12.39
C VAL A 96 -14.50 -8.28 13.02
N PRO A 97 -13.74 -7.96 14.09
CA PRO A 97 -13.68 -6.61 14.62
C PRO A 97 -13.10 -5.60 13.64
N THR A 98 -12.15 -6.00 12.77
CA THR A 98 -11.62 -5.12 11.72
C THR A 98 -12.74 -4.70 10.75
N ILE A 99 -13.56 -5.64 10.29
CA ILE A 99 -14.67 -5.36 9.36
C ILE A 99 -15.75 -4.52 10.05
N LEU A 100 -16.15 -4.88 11.27
CA LEU A 100 -17.14 -4.11 12.03
C LEU A 100 -16.65 -2.70 12.32
N GLY A 101 -15.39 -2.57 12.76
CA GLY A 101 -14.73 -1.30 13.01
C GLY A 101 -14.60 -0.46 11.74
N PHE A 102 -14.41 -1.08 10.57
CA PHE A 102 -14.30 -0.37 9.29
C PHE A 102 -15.58 0.42 8.98
N PHE A 103 -16.74 -0.21 9.10
CA PHE A 103 -18.03 0.47 8.86
C PHE A 103 -18.27 1.62 9.84
N VAL A 104 -17.86 1.47 11.09
CA VAL A 104 -17.94 2.52 12.11
C VAL A 104 -16.97 3.66 11.77
N SER A 105 -15.74 3.32 11.35
CA SER A 105 -14.70 4.28 11.01
C SER A 105 -15.08 5.15 9.81
N VAL A 106 -15.69 4.56 8.78
CA VAL A 106 -16.19 5.30 7.61
C VAL A 106 -17.18 6.41 8.02
N LYS A 107 -18.12 6.11 8.93
CA LYS A 107 -19.07 7.12 9.45
C LYS A 107 -18.39 8.19 10.31
N LEU A 108 -17.27 7.85 10.95
CA LEU A 108 -16.53 8.78 11.81
C LEU A 108 -15.56 9.68 11.03
N TYR A 109 -15.19 9.32 9.79
CA TYR A 109 -14.32 10.14 8.94
C TYR A 109 -14.94 11.52 8.66
N ASP A 110 -16.25 11.58 8.43
CA ASP A 110 -16.95 12.84 8.15
C ASP A 110 -16.91 13.82 9.34
N ARG A 111 -16.78 13.30 10.57
CA ARG A 111 -16.81 14.11 11.80
C ARG A 111 -15.42 14.48 12.32
N PHE A 112 -14.46 13.56 12.27
CA PHE A 112 -13.14 13.74 12.88
C PHE A 112 -12.01 13.92 11.86
N GLY A 113 -12.25 13.65 10.58
CA GLY A 113 -11.24 13.62 9.53
C GLY A 113 -10.52 12.26 9.45
N LYS A 114 -10.08 11.91 8.24
CA LYS A 114 -9.46 10.61 7.94
C LYS A 114 -8.16 10.43 8.72
N THR A 115 -7.28 11.43 8.71
CA THR A 115 -5.94 11.36 9.32
C THR A 115 -6.01 11.17 10.84
N LYS A 116 -6.93 11.87 11.53
CA LYS A 116 -7.10 11.70 12.99
C LYS A 116 -7.59 10.32 13.37
N MET A 117 -8.54 9.77 12.59
CA MET A 117 -9.03 8.40 12.81
C MET A 117 -7.93 7.36 12.57
N MET A 118 -7.05 7.57 11.58
CA MET A 118 -5.88 6.71 11.37
C MET A 118 -4.90 6.75 12.54
N VAL A 119 -4.65 7.93 13.11
CA VAL A 119 -3.80 8.10 14.30
C VAL A 119 -4.39 7.36 15.50
N ILE A 120 -5.69 7.51 15.76
CA ILE A 120 -6.38 6.80 16.84
C ILE A 120 -6.28 5.28 16.63
N GLY A 121 -6.52 4.82 15.41
CA GLY A 121 -6.37 3.41 15.04
C GLY A 121 -4.98 2.88 15.29
N ALA A 122 -3.95 3.61 14.88
CA ALA A 122 -2.57 3.21 15.07
C ALA A 122 -2.19 3.12 16.56
N LEU A 123 -2.69 4.05 17.39
CA LEU A 123 -2.52 4.00 18.85
C LEU A 123 -3.22 2.78 19.47
N ILE A 124 -4.47 2.49 19.07
CA ILE A 124 -5.19 1.30 19.52
C ILE A 124 -4.44 0.02 19.11
N SER A 125 -3.90 -0.02 17.88
CA SER A 125 -3.08 -1.13 17.42
C SER A 125 -1.83 -1.31 18.28
N ILE A 126 -1.10 -0.23 18.60
CA ILE A 126 0.08 -0.30 19.49
C ILE A 126 -0.30 -0.92 20.84
N VAL A 127 -1.42 -0.51 21.43
CA VAL A 127 -1.92 -1.10 22.68
C VAL A 127 -2.23 -2.59 22.48
N GLY A 128 -2.91 -2.97 21.40
CA GLY A 128 -3.20 -4.37 21.09
C GLY A 128 -1.96 -5.25 20.91
N TYR A 129 -0.88 -4.73 20.31
CA TYR A 129 0.41 -5.43 20.19
C TYR A 129 1.21 -5.46 21.50
N ALA A 130 1.02 -4.48 22.38
CA ALA A 130 1.66 -4.44 23.69
C ALA A 130 0.97 -5.33 24.74
N MET A 131 -0.35 -5.58 24.60
CA MET A 131 -1.10 -6.40 25.56
C MET A 131 -0.42 -7.74 25.87
N PRO A 132 -0.04 -8.59 24.88
CA PRO A 132 0.56 -9.91 25.14
C PRO A 132 1.84 -9.92 25.99
N ILE A 133 2.49 -8.77 26.24
CA ILE A 133 3.64 -8.65 27.16
C ILE A 133 3.23 -9.02 28.60
N LEU A 134 2.01 -8.67 29.01
CA LEU A 134 1.57 -8.81 30.41
C LEU A 134 1.23 -10.25 30.77
N MET A 135 0.57 -10.98 29.87
CA MET A 135 0.12 -12.36 30.10
C MET A 135 0.24 -13.20 28.82
N PRO A 136 1.46 -13.58 28.41
CA PRO A 136 1.69 -14.28 27.15
C PRO A 136 1.09 -15.70 27.10
N ASN A 137 0.92 -16.35 28.25
CA ASN A 137 0.47 -17.75 28.33
C ASN A 137 -1.06 -17.91 28.42
N SER A 138 -1.82 -16.82 28.57
CA SER A 138 -3.27 -16.88 28.68
C SER A 138 -3.91 -16.79 27.30
N VAL A 139 -4.55 -17.87 26.86
CA VAL A 139 -5.26 -17.95 25.56
C VAL A 139 -6.31 -16.83 25.48
N ILE A 140 -7.21 -16.74 26.47
CA ILE A 140 -8.31 -15.76 26.50
C ILE A 140 -7.78 -14.32 26.39
N TYR A 141 -6.68 -14.02 27.07
CA TYR A 141 -6.09 -12.69 27.06
C TYR A 141 -5.51 -12.33 25.70
N ASN A 142 -4.84 -13.28 25.04
CA ASN A 142 -4.31 -13.10 23.68
C ASN A 142 -5.43 -12.97 22.65
N GLU A 143 -6.54 -13.69 22.81
CA GLU A 143 -7.72 -13.57 21.93
C GLU A 143 -8.36 -12.18 22.03
N ILE A 144 -8.46 -11.61 23.24
CA ILE A 144 -8.89 -10.21 23.43
C ILE A 144 -7.91 -9.25 22.76
N ALA A 145 -6.60 -9.49 22.89
CA ALA A 145 -5.59 -8.67 22.22
C ALA A 145 -5.74 -8.70 20.69
N GLN A 146 -6.10 -9.84 20.09
CA GLN A 146 -6.37 -9.93 18.64
C GLN A 146 -7.58 -9.06 18.25
N ALA A 147 -8.65 -9.04 19.04
CA ALA A 147 -9.79 -8.18 18.81
C ALA A 147 -9.42 -6.68 18.88
N VAL A 148 -8.60 -6.29 19.87
CA VAL A 148 -8.11 -4.91 20.00
C VAL A 148 -7.24 -4.52 18.81
N LYS A 149 -6.32 -5.38 18.38
CA LYS A 149 -5.50 -5.15 17.16
C LYS A 149 -6.39 -4.96 15.93
N GLY A 150 -7.43 -5.77 15.78
CA GLY A 150 -8.38 -5.67 14.67
C GLY A 150 -9.15 -4.33 14.66
N LEU A 151 -9.62 -3.90 15.83
CA LEU A 151 -10.26 -2.58 15.97
C LEU A 151 -9.32 -1.42 15.64
N GLY A 152 -8.05 -1.51 16.03
CA GLY A 152 -7.03 -0.53 15.66
C GLY A 152 -6.77 -0.51 14.15
N GLN A 153 -6.77 -1.67 13.50
CA GLN A 153 -6.52 -1.79 12.06
C GLN A 153 -7.65 -1.24 11.19
N ALA A 154 -8.89 -1.29 11.68
CA ALA A 154 -10.09 -0.88 10.97
C ALA A 154 -10.02 0.51 10.30
N PRO A 155 -9.73 1.60 11.03
CA PRO A 155 -9.63 2.94 10.42
C PRO A 155 -8.42 3.09 9.48
N LEU A 156 -7.33 2.34 9.68
CA LEU A 156 -6.20 2.38 8.75
C LEU A 156 -6.58 1.76 7.40
N LEU A 157 -7.26 0.61 7.41
CA LEU A 157 -7.67 -0.07 6.18
C LEU A 157 -8.64 0.79 5.36
N GLY A 158 -9.60 1.45 6.02
CA GLY A 158 -10.58 2.28 5.34
C GLY A 158 -10.02 3.59 4.80
N ALA A 159 -9.11 4.22 5.52
CA ALA A 159 -8.53 5.48 5.07
C ALA A 159 -7.41 5.28 4.05
N LEU A 160 -6.67 4.16 4.07
CA LEU A 160 -5.54 3.90 3.16
C LEU A 160 -5.90 4.13 1.68
N TRP A 161 -7.00 3.53 1.23
CA TRP A 161 -7.44 3.66 -0.16
C TRP A 161 -8.10 5.02 -0.46
N ALA A 162 -8.56 5.72 0.59
CA ALA A 162 -9.10 7.07 0.47
C ALA A 162 -8.00 8.14 0.35
N LEU A 163 -6.76 7.87 0.80
CA LEU A 163 -5.64 8.80 0.66
C LEU A 163 -5.24 9.01 -0.81
N PHE A 164 -5.28 7.96 -1.63
CA PHE A 164 -4.84 8.06 -3.03
C PHE A 164 -5.66 9.08 -3.85
N PRO A 165 -7.01 9.05 -3.83
CA PRO A 165 -7.84 10.10 -4.42
C PRO A 165 -7.47 11.50 -3.93
N ASP A 166 -7.26 11.69 -2.63
CA ASP A 166 -6.91 13.00 -2.06
C ASP A 166 -5.58 13.52 -2.64
N THR A 167 -4.60 12.63 -2.83
CA THR A 167 -3.31 12.99 -3.46
C THR A 167 -3.41 13.25 -4.96
N ILE A 168 -4.34 12.58 -5.66
CA ILE A 168 -4.62 12.81 -7.08
C ILE A 168 -5.20 14.21 -7.26
N GLU A 169 -6.16 14.60 -6.41
CA GLU A 169 -6.78 15.91 -6.46
C GLU A 169 -5.80 17.03 -6.14
N TYR A 170 -4.95 16.85 -5.12
CA TYR A 170 -3.85 17.77 -4.84
C TYR A 170 -2.87 17.88 -6.02
N GLY A 171 -2.53 16.75 -6.64
CA GLY A 171 -1.68 16.73 -7.83
C GLY A 171 -2.29 17.55 -8.96
N HIS A 172 -3.56 17.29 -9.26
CA HIS A 172 -4.32 17.99 -10.30
C HIS A 172 -4.43 19.50 -10.04
N TRP A 173 -4.69 19.91 -8.79
CA TRP A 173 -4.75 21.32 -8.41
C TRP A 173 -3.40 22.04 -8.57
N LYS A 174 -2.28 21.34 -8.38
CA LYS A 174 -0.93 21.93 -8.47
C LYS A 174 -0.34 21.90 -9.89
N THR A 175 -0.67 20.89 -10.70
CA THR A 175 -0.01 20.67 -12.01
C THR A 175 -0.97 20.79 -13.20
N GLY A 176 -2.28 20.91 -12.97
CA GLY A 176 -3.31 20.90 -14.02
C GLY A 176 -3.51 19.54 -14.72
N HIS A 177 -2.67 18.53 -14.42
CA HIS A 177 -2.70 17.23 -15.08
C HIS A 177 -3.21 16.16 -14.11
N ARG A 178 -4.29 15.48 -14.51
CA ARG A 178 -4.91 14.42 -13.70
C ARG A 178 -4.30 13.07 -14.08
N ILE A 179 -3.53 12.46 -13.17
CA ILE A 179 -2.81 11.20 -13.42
C ILE A 179 -3.30 10.09 -12.49
N GLU A 180 -4.49 9.54 -12.71
CA GLU A 180 -5.09 8.60 -11.73
C GLU A 180 -4.43 7.21 -11.73
N GLY A 181 -4.26 6.64 -12.93
CA GLY A 181 -3.83 5.25 -13.09
C GLY A 181 -2.42 4.99 -12.56
N LEU A 182 -1.50 5.94 -12.75
CA LEU A 182 -0.11 5.81 -12.30
C LEU A 182 0.03 6.03 -10.78
N LEU A 183 -0.78 6.90 -10.19
CA LEU A 183 -0.82 7.08 -8.73
C LEU A 183 -1.35 5.83 -8.01
N TYR A 184 -2.42 5.22 -8.53
CA TYR A 184 -2.99 3.98 -7.98
C TYR A 184 -2.09 2.77 -8.18
N SER A 185 -1.47 2.63 -9.36
CA SER A 185 -0.55 1.53 -9.62
C SER A 185 0.67 1.63 -8.71
N GLY A 186 1.22 2.83 -8.50
CA GLY A 186 2.25 3.07 -7.51
C GLY A 186 1.83 2.66 -6.09
N GLY A 187 0.61 3.01 -5.66
CA GLY A 187 0.06 2.53 -4.38
C GLY A 187 0.06 1.01 -4.24
N SER A 188 -0.39 0.30 -5.29
CA SER A 188 -0.41 -1.17 -5.31
C SER A 188 1.00 -1.79 -5.32
N LEU A 189 1.97 -1.13 -5.96
CA LEU A 189 3.38 -1.53 -5.91
C LEU A 189 3.93 -1.38 -4.50
N GLY A 190 3.64 -0.25 -3.83
CA GLY A 190 4.01 -0.02 -2.45
C GLY A 190 3.46 -1.10 -1.52
N GLN A 191 2.22 -1.53 -1.73
CA GLN A 191 1.61 -2.62 -0.97
C GLN A 191 2.37 -3.94 -1.14
N LYS A 192 2.67 -4.33 -2.39
CA LYS A 192 3.41 -5.56 -2.68
C LYS A 192 4.82 -5.53 -2.11
N LEU A 193 5.50 -4.38 -2.23
CA LEU A 193 6.83 -4.18 -1.65
C LEU A 193 6.78 -4.32 -0.13
N GLY A 194 5.81 -3.70 0.54
CA GLY A 194 5.67 -3.79 1.99
C GLY A 194 5.37 -5.20 2.48
N LEU A 195 4.51 -5.96 1.78
CA LEU A 195 4.27 -7.37 2.11
C LEU A 195 5.54 -8.22 1.96
N GLY A 196 6.29 -8.01 0.89
CA GLY A 196 7.56 -8.69 0.64
C GLY A 196 8.61 -8.37 1.71
N ILE A 197 8.82 -7.08 1.99
CA ILE A 197 9.75 -6.60 3.01
C ILE A 197 9.37 -7.12 4.40
N GLY A 198 8.08 -7.06 4.76
CA GLY A 198 7.60 -7.55 6.04
C GLY A 198 7.84 -9.06 6.20
N THR A 199 7.45 -9.85 5.22
CA THR A 199 7.64 -11.32 5.26
C THR A 199 9.13 -11.69 5.28
N ALA A 200 9.97 -11.01 4.48
CA ALA A 200 11.41 -11.23 4.46
C ALA A 200 12.07 -10.87 5.80
N THR A 201 11.65 -9.76 6.42
CA THR A 201 12.16 -9.32 7.73
C THR A 201 11.85 -10.37 8.81
N VAL A 202 10.65 -10.95 8.80
CA VAL A 202 10.30 -12.06 9.71
C VAL A 202 11.25 -13.24 9.50
N GLY A 203 11.49 -13.63 8.24
CA GLY A 203 12.41 -14.70 7.90
C GLY A 203 13.85 -14.44 8.39
N TRP A 204 14.37 -13.22 8.21
CA TRP A 204 15.71 -12.86 8.68
C TRP A 204 15.83 -12.88 10.20
N VAL A 205 14.86 -12.33 10.92
CA VAL A 205 14.90 -12.32 12.39
C VAL A 205 14.76 -13.75 12.96
N LEU A 206 13.92 -14.59 12.35
CA LEU A 206 13.85 -16.01 12.70
C LEU A 206 15.16 -16.76 12.41
N GLY A 207 15.82 -16.45 11.29
CA GLY A 207 17.13 -17.00 10.93
C GLY A 207 18.21 -16.64 11.95
N ILE A 208 18.27 -15.37 12.37
CA ILE A 208 19.17 -14.90 13.43
C ILE A 208 18.84 -15.58 14.77
N GLY A 209 17.56 -15.85 15.04
CA GLY A 209 17.11 -16.61 16.21
C GLY A 209 17.48 -18.09 16.18
N HIS A 210 18.05 -18.61 15.09
CA HIS A 210 18.29 -20.04 14.84
C HIS A 210 17.00 -20.88 14.88
N TYR A 211 15.89 -20.31 14.41
CA TYR A 211 14.62 -21.03 14.27
C TYR A 211 14.77 -22.19 13.29
N ASN A 212 14.32 -23.39 13.69
CA ASN A 212 14.31 -24.56 12.82
C ASN A 212 13.00 -25.33 12.99
N GLY A 213 12.08 -25.20 12.02
CA GLY A 213 10.76 -25.83 12.06
C GLY A 213 10.74 -27.37 12.08
N ALA A 214 11.88 -28.05 11.92
CA ALA A 214 12.01 -29.50 12.05
C ALA A 214 12.32 -29.96 13.49
N LEU A 215 12.74 -29.05 14.38
CA LEU A 215 13.00 -29.37 15.78
C LEU A 215 11.69 -29.38 16.59
N ALA A 216 11.49 -30.43 17.39
CA ALA A 216 10.38 -30.52 18.34
C ALA A 216 10.46 -29.44 19.43
N ASN A 217 11.67 -29.11 19.88
CA ASN A 217 11.94 -28.05 20.86
C ASN A 217 12.84 -26.99 20.22
N GLN A 218 12.37 -25.75 20.18
CA GLN A 218 13.16 -24.62 19.68
C GLN A 218 14.18 -24.15 20.71
N PRO A 219 15.35 -23.62 20.28
CA PRO A 219 16.28 -22.99 21.19
C PRO A 219 15.67 -21.74 21.82
N LEU A 220 16.13 -21.38 23.03
CA LEU A 220 15.65 -20.19 23.74
C LEU A 220 15.84 -18.91 22.92
N SER A 221 16.88 -18.84 22.08
CA SER A 221 17.12 -17.75 21.13
C SER A 221 16.00 -17.59 20.10
N ALA A 222 15.44 -18.69 19.60
CA ALA A 222 14.36 -18.66 18.61
C ALA A 222 13.05 -18.20 19.25
N ILE A 223 12.80 -18.61 20.49
CA ILE A 223 11.62 -18.14 21.26
C ILE A 223 11.71 -16.63 21.50
N HIS A 224 12.87 -16.11 21.89
CA HIS A 224 13.08 -14.67 22.05
C HIS A 224 12.91 -13.91 20.73
N ALA A 225 13.40 -14.46 19.62
CA ALA A 225 13.19 -13.88 18.28
C ALA A 225 11.69 -13.82 17.92
N ILE A 226 10.93 -14.87 18.22
CA ILE A 226 9.47 -14.89 18.00
C ILE A 226 8.77 -13.79 18.81
N TYR A 227 9.10 -13.62 20.10
CA TYR A 227 8.56 -12.52 20.91
C TYR A 227 8.94 -11.14 20.34
N TRP A 228 10.18 -11.00 19.86
CA TRP A 228 10.66 -9.76 19.25
C TRP A 228 9.85 -9.36 18.02
N ILE A 229 9.62 -10.33 17.12
CA ILE A 229 8.83 -10.15 15.90
C ILE A 229 7.36 -9.92 16.23
N PHE A 230 6.83 -10.48 17.32
CA PHE A 230 5.41 -10.37 17.66
C PHE A 230 5.02 -9.01 18.25
N ILE A 231 5.93 -8.40 19.00
CA ILE A 231 5.60 -7.25 19.85
C ILE A 231 6.30 -6.01 19.33
N TYR A 232 7.63 -6.02 19.32
CA TYR A 232 8.43 -4.82 19.10
C TYR A 232 8.40 -4.39 17.64
N LEU A 233 8.48 -5.34 16.72
CA LEU A 233 8.57 -5.06 15.29
C LEU A 233 7.29 -4.38 14.74
N PRO A 234 6.07 -4.88 15.05
CA PRO A 234 4.82 -4.19 14.74
C PRO A 234 4.73 -2.82 15.39
N VAL A 235 5.10 -2.67 16.66
CA VAL A 235 5.05 -1.38 17.37
C VAL A 235 5.94 -0.34 16.69
N ILE A 236 7.17 -0.70 16.30
CA ILE A 236 8.07 0.20 15.57
C ILE A 236 7.42 0.62 14.23
N ALA A 237 6.82 -0.32 13.51
CA ALA A 237 6.15 -0.01 12.25
C ALA A 237 4.92 0.91 12.44
N PHE A 238 4.12 0.74 13.50
CA PHE A 238 3.04 1.68 13.83
C PHE A 238 3.55 3.06 14.25
N VAL A 239 4.67 3.15 14.97
CA VAL A 239 5.32 4.43 15.28
C VAL A 239 5.75 5.14 14.00
N ILE A 240 6.34 4.42 13.04
CA ILE A 240 6.69 4.98 11.72
C ILE A 240 5.44 5.47 10.99
N GLN A 241 4.33 4.72 11.04
CA GLN A 241 3.05 5.17 10.46
C GLN A 241 2.56 6.48 11.11
N LEU A 242 2.64 6.60 12.44
CA LEU A 242 2.27 7.83 13.16
C LEU A 242 3.13 9.02 12.73
N ILE A 243 4.44 8.81 12.55
CA ILE A 243 5.35 9.85 12.05
C ILE A 243 4.95 10.29 10.64
N ILE A 244 4.65 9.35 9.73
CA ILE A 244 4.21 9.66 8.37
C ILE A 244 2.89 10.44 8.39
N LEU A 245 1.92 10.01 9.20
CA LEU A 245 0.62 10.68 9.35
C LEU A 245 0.76 12.08 9.95
N HIS A 246 1.74 12.32 10.81
CA HIS A 246 2.02 13.65 11.36
C HIS A 246 2.43 14.67 10.26
N PHE A 247 3.16 14.22 9.25
CA PHE A 247 3.52 15.05 8.09
C PHE A 247 2.41 15.12 7.03
N TYR A 248 1.43 14.21 7.08
CA TYR A 248 0.31 14.15 6.15
C TYR A 248 -0.80 15.15 6.52
N LYS A 249 -0.56 16.44 6.25
CA LYS A 249 -1.50 17.53 6.54
C LYS A 249 -2.43 17.87 5.38
N ILE A 250 -2.83 16.87 4.57
CA ILE A 250 -3.69 17.14 3.42
C ILE A 250 -5.10 17.53 3.86
N ASP A 251 -5.61 16.97 4.96
CA ASP A 251 -6.98 17.19 5.45
C ASP A 251 -7.27 18.67 5.73
N GLU A 252 -6.25 19.46 6.09
CA GLU A 252 -6.38 20.90 6.36
C GLU A 252 -6.57 21.72 5.08
N ILE A 253 -5.91 21.33 3.99
CA ILE A 253 -5.95 22.03 2.70
C ILE A 253 -7.00 21.45 1.74
N TYR A 254 -7.50 20.25 2.02
CA TYR A 254 -8.42 19.52 1.17
C TYR A 254 -9.72 20.29 0.84
N PRO A 255 -10.39 20.96 1.80
CA PRO A 255 -11.58 21.76 1.49
C PRO A 255 -11.31 22.92 0.53
N GLN A 256 -10.12 23.54 0.65
CA GLN A 256 -9.70 24.62 -0.23
C GLN A 256 -9.43 24.10 -1.64
N ILE A 257 -8.69 23.00 -1.77
CA ILE A 257 -8.40 22.34 -3.05
C ILE A 257 -9.70 22.02 -3.79
N MET A 258 -10.67 21.41 -3.11
CA MET A 258 -11.95 21.06 -3.71
C MET A 258 -12.76 22.29 -4.13
N THR A 259 -12.70 23.38 -3.36
CA THR A 259 -13.34 24.66 -3.71
C THR A 259 -12.69 25.29 -4.93
N ASP A 260 -11.37 25.31 -4.99
CA ASP A 260 -10.62 25.89 -6.11
C ASP A 260 -10.85 25.11 -7.40
N LEU A 261 -10.78 23.77 -7.33
CA LEU A 261 -11.05 22.90 -8.48
C LEU A 261 -12.47 23.06 -9.02
N LYS A 262 -13.48 23.21 -8.15
CA LYS A 262 -14.87 23.51 -8.58
C LYS A 262 -14.99 24.85 -9.30
N ASN A 263 -14.16 25.82 -8.93
CA ASN A 263 -14.11 27.14 -9.55
C ASN A 263 -13.13 27.23 -10.72
N HIS A 264 -12.61 26.08 -11.21
CA HIS A 264 -11.58 26.00 -12.25
C HIS A 264 -10.32 26.83 -11.93
N LYS A 265 -10.00 26.97 -10.65
CA LYS A 265 -8.78 27.61 -10.15
C LYS A 265 -7.74 26.56 -9.80
N PHE A 266 -6.50 26.81 -10.21
CA PHE A 266 -5.34 25.99 -9.87
C PHE A 266 -4.43 26.79 -8.93
N ALA A 267 -3.50 26.10 -8.26
CA ALA A 267 -2.54 26.76 -7.39
C ALA A 267 -1.72 27.82 -8.15
N ASP A 268 -1.37 28.94 -7.49
CA ASP A 268 -0.49 29.95 -8.09
C ASP A 268 0.85 29.30 -8.49
N GLY A 269 1.11 29.23 -9.81
CA GLY A 269 2.26 28.52 -10.40
C GLY A 269 1.95 27.17 -11.03
N ALA A 270 0.69 26.75 -11.09
CA ALA A 270 0.23 25.73 -12.04
C ALA A 270 0.23 26.35 -13.45
N ASP A 271 1.27 26.06 -14.23
CA ASP A 271 1.48 26.46 -15.64
C ASP A 271 0.15 26.53 -16.43
N LYS A 272 -0.26 27.62 -17.09
CA LYS A 272 0.44 28.51 -18.06
C LYS A 272 1.26 27.76 -19.11
#